data_AF-A0A7C9AMX7-F1
#
_entry.id   AF-A0A7C9AMX7-F1
#
_cell.length_a   1.000
_cell.length_b   1.000
_cell.length_c   1.000
_cell.angle_alpha   90.00
_cell.angle_beta   90.00
_cell.angle_gamma   90.00
#
_symmetry.space_group_name_H-M   'P 1'
#
loop_
_entity.id
_entity.type
_entity.pdbx_description
1 polymer ?
#
loop_
_entity_poly.entity_id
_entity_poly.type
_entity_poly.pdbx_seq_one_letter_code
_entity_poly.pdbx_strand_id
1 'polypeptide(L)'
;LLDELIECKLDRFIIPLLQGSFQSADLTLKTAPLTITLISRRCTRRLGTRMWRRGANLQGDAANFIETEQLLDTKSFKSSYLQVRGSIPLLWEQIVDLSYKPRLNVIDHAETSKVVERHFYDLSQRYGEILALDLTDKLGDEGKLRSAYAAEMAKAKLPNVRYVSCDFHRVCGSSNFDNLIVLYNEIKEDIEKQGYFLMDIQGYTLESQRGVIRSNCIDCLDRTNVTQSYLARMSLDVQLRRIDIFSAEDSIATLGEEYDKYKLLWVNQGDEISLEYTGTHALKRDLVRHGKQTLGGLISDGLSAISRYYRNNFQDGVRQDAIDLISGHYSVSRNKPSPFQLNAFETRSYLPVASALVIGGLTLTSLSLNQVGRNAQQFVSSVVWAGVTAGVMALVKANGRQFCSRPRLCGLI
;
A
#
# COMPACT_ATOMS: atom_id res chain seq x y z
N LEU A 1 -13.83 -16.97 15.32
CA LEU A 1 -14.71 -17.57 14.27
C LEU A 1 -14.46 -19.07 14.13
N LEU A 2 -13.20 -19.52 14.21
CA LEU A 2 -12.85 -20.94 14.07
C LEU A 2 -12.69 -21.64 15.42
N ASP A 3 -12.75 -20.91 16.54
CA ASP A 3 -12.41 -21.43 17.86
C ASP A 3 -13.27 -22.65 18.24
N GLU A 4 -14.58 -22.60 18.00
CA GLU A 4 -15.48 -23.74 18.22
C GLU A 4 -15.13 -24.95 17.34
N LEU A 5 -14.74 -24.73 16.08
CA LEU A 5 -14.33 -25.81 15.16
C LEU A 5 -13.00 -26.44 15.60
N ILE A 6 -12.06 -25.62 16.07
CA ILE A 6 -10.76 -26.04 16.59
C ILE A 6 -10.96 -26.84 17.89
N GLU A 7 -11.77 -26.32 18.82
CA GLU A 7 -12.11 -27.00 20.08
C GLU A 7 -12.81 -28.34 19.84
N CYS A 8 -13.67 -28.43 18.82
CA CYS A 8 -14.33 -29.66 18.41
C CYS A 8 -13.43 -30.60 17.57
N LYS A 9 -12.16 -30.25 17.31
CA LYS A 9 -11.20 -31.02 16.50
C LYS A 9 -11.72 -31.31 15.08
N LEU A 10 -12.38 -30.34 14.47
CA LEU A 10 -12.94 -30.43 13.13
C LEU A 10 -11.96 -29.91 12.07
N ASP A 11 -10.67 -30.25 12.18
CA ASP A 11 -9.59 -29.70 11.35
C ASP A 11 -9.83 -29.85 9.85
N ARG A 12 -10.47 -30.96 9.44
CA ARG A 12 -10.82 -31.23 8.03
C ARG A 12 -11.80 -30.22 7.42
N PHE A 13 -12.55 -29.50 8.25
CA PHE A 13 -13.49 -28.46 7.82
C PHE A 13 -12.88 -27.06 7.86
N ILE A 14 -11.66 -26.92 8.39
CA ILE A 14 -10.97 -25.64 8.49
C ILE A 14 -10.08 -25.49 7.26
N ILE A 15 -10.49 -24.61 6.34
CA ILE A 15 -9.73 -24.28 5.14
C ILE A 15 -9.14 -22.86 5.30
N PRO A 16 -7.83 -22.72 5.52
CA PRO A 16 -7.20 -21.41 5.55
C PRO A 16 -7.27 -20.75 4.17
N LEU A 17 -7.78 -19.53 4.13
CA LEU A 17 -7.79 -18.70 2.93
C LEU A 17 -6.81 -17.55 3.09
N LEU A 18 -6.05 -17.27 2.04
CA LEU A 18 -5.11 -16.15 1.99
C LEU A 18 -5.77 -15.00 1.24
N GLN A 19 -5.67 -13.80 1.81
CA GLN A 19 -5.92 -12.55 1.11
C GLN A 19 -4.60 -12.03 0.53
N GLY A 20 -4.59 -11.64 -0.74
CA GLY A 20 -3.42 -11.12 -1.42
C GLY A 20 -3.38 -11.51 -2.89
N SER A 21 -2.23 -12.01 -3.35
CA SER A 21 -1.97 -12.25 -4.77
C SER A 21 -1.21 -13.55 -5.01
N PHE A 22 -1.55 -14.25 -6.09
CA PHE A 22 -0.83 -15.43 -6.56
C PHE A 22 -0.58 -15.28 -8.07
N GLN A 23 0.69 -15.22 -8.46
CA GLN A 23 1.10 -15.12 -9.86
C GLN A 23 2.15 -16.18 -10.14
N SER A 24 2.09 -16.84 -11.31
CA SER A 24 3.09 -17.83 -11.70
C SER A 24 3.40 -17.72 -13.19
N ALA A 25 4.66 -17.86 -13.56
CA ALA A 25 5.08 -17.91 -14.95
C ALA A 25 6.20 -18.92 -15.15
N ASP A 26 6.11 -19.65 -16.25
CA ASP A 26 7.16 -20.54 -16.72
C ASP A 26 8.13 -19.78 -17.61
N LEU A 27 9.42 -19.93 -17.32
CA LEU A 27 10.52 -19.33 -18.06
C LEU A 27 11.47 -20.41 -18.56
N THR A 28 12.16 -20.13 -19.66
CA THR A 28 13.24 -20.99 -20.17
C THR A 28 14.53 -20.20 -20.26
N LEU A 29 15.43 -20.37 -19.29
CA LEU A 29 16.68 -19.64 -19.22
C LEU A 29 17.82 -20.52 -19.71
N LYS A 30 18.52 -20.13 -20.79
CA LYS A 30 19.67 -20.88 -21.34
C LYS A 30 19.43 -22.40 -21.48
N THR A 31 18.22 -22.79 -21.90
CA THR A 31 17.71 -24.18 -22.02
C THR A 31 17.20 -24.87 -20.74
N ALA A 32 17.36 -24.25 -19.58
CA ALA A 32 16.78 -24.75 -18.33
C ALA A 32 15.35 -24.22 -18.14
N PRO A 33 14.32 -25.11 -18.11
CA PRO A 33 12.98 -24.70 -17.74
C PRO A 33 12.91 -24.46 -16.24
N LEU A 34 12.23 -23.38 -15.85
CA LEU A 34 11.98 -23.03 -14.47
C LEU A 34 10.63 -22.33 -14.33
N THR A 35 10.10 -22.33 -13.12
CA THR A 35 8.86 -21.63 -12.78
C THR A 35 9.17 -20.60 -11.71
N ILE A 36 8.74 -19.36 -11.93
CA ILE A 36 8.74 -18.32 -10.90
C ILE A 36 7.31 -18.14 -10.42
N THR A 37 7.11 -18.25 -9.11
CA THR A 37 5.83 -17.98 -8.47
C THR A 37 5.98 -16.84 -7.48
N LEU A 38 5.11 -15.85 -7.56
CA LEU A 38 5.04 -14.72 -6.65
C LEU A 38 3.78 -14.86 -5.79
N ILE A 39 3.96 -15.03 -4.49
CA ILE A 39 2.87 -15.13 -3.52
C ILE A 39 2.92 -13.88 -2.65
N SER A 40 1.79 -13.19 -2.50
CA SER A 40 1.66 -12.09 -1.55
C SER A 40 0.53 -12.36 -0.58
N ARG A 41 0.80 -12.17 0.71
CA ARG A 41 -0.12 -12.48 1.81
C ARG A 41 -0.30 -11.24 2.68
N ARG A 42 -1.53 -10.76 2.77
CA ARG A 42 -1.89 -9.59 3.57
C ARG A 42 -2.22 -10.01 5.00
N CYS A 43 -1.59 -9.34 5.96
CA CYS A 43 -1.80 -9.58 7.38
C CYS A 43 -3.20 -9.11 7.82
N THR A 44 -3.87 -9.95 8.62
CA THR A 44 -5.20 -9.68 9.14
C THR A 44 -5.20 -8.79 10.39
N ARG A 45 -4.07 -8.65 11.11
CA ARG A 45 -3.99 -7.99 12.43
C ARG A 45 -4.40 -6.50 12.43
N ARG A 46 -4.14 -5.77 11.34
CA ARG A 46 -4.58 -4.36 11.17
C ARG A 46 -5.07 -4.10 9.74
N LEU A 47 -6.16 -4.78 9.36
CA LEU A 47 -6.83 -4.58 8.08
C LEU A 47 -7.54 -3.22 8.00
N GLY A 48 -7.54 -2.66 6.80
CA GLY A 48 -8.42 -1.56 6.49
C GLY A 48 -8.11 -0.82 5.20
N THR A 49 -8.93 0.18 4.94
CA THR A 49 -8.84 1.03 3.74
C THR A 49 -7.80 2.13 3.93
N ARG A 50 -7.24 2.60 2.80
CA ARG A 50 -6.05 3.45 2.76
C ARG A 50 -6.11 4.68 3.68
N MET A 51 -7.23 5.36 3.78
CA MET A 51 -7.32 6.60 4.56
C MET A 51 -7.94 6.42 5.95
N TRP A 52 -8.50 5.24 6.25
CA TRP A 52 -9.08 4.93 7.56
C TRP A 52 -8.18 4.05 8.42
N ARG A 53 -7.21 3.35 7.83
CA ARG A 53 -6.26 2.50 8.54
C ARG A 53 -4.84 2.76 8.07
N ARG A 54 -4.11 3.58 8.82
CA ARG A 54 -2.68 3.87 8.64
C ARG A 54 -1.95 3.71 9.97
N GLY A 55 -0.63 3.69 9.89
CA GLY A 55 0.21 3.51 11.08
C GLY A 55 0.11 2.12 11.69
N ALA A 56 0.63 2.00 12.90
CA ALA A 56 0.45 0.85 13.76
C ALA A 56 -0.71 1.06 14.76
N ASN A 57 -1.21 -0.03 15.35
CA ASN A 57 -2.02 0.03 16.57
C ASN A 57 -1.10 0.03 17.81
N LEU A 58 -1.69 0.11 19.01
CA LEU A 58 -0.95 0.01 20.27
C LEU A 58 -0.23 -1.35 20.46
N GLN A 59 -0.64 -2.40 19.76
CA GLN A 59 0.01 -3.72 19.82
C GLN A 59 1.25 -3.82 18.92
N GLY A 60 1.53 -2.82 18.08
CA GLY A 60 2.63 -2.87 17.11
C GLY A 60 2.25 -3.48 15.75
N ASP A 61 0.96 -3.73 15.49
CA ASP A 61 0.50 -4.21 14.20
C ASP A 61 0.43 -3.06 13.20
N ALA A 62 1.29 -3.09 12.19
CA ALA A 62 1.26 -2.10 11.11
C ALA A 62 0.11 -2.37 10.13
N ALA A 63 -0.59 -1.31 9.71
CA ALA A 63 -1.61 -1.39 8.69
C ALA A 63 -1.00 -1.79 7.33
N ASN A 64 -1.79 -2.50 6.52
CA ASN A 64 -1.40 -2.96 5.18
C ASN A 64 -0.07 -3.74 5.17
N PHE A 65 0.20 -4.53 6.23
CA PHE A 65 1.37 -5.38 6.28
C PHE A 65 1.22 -6.55 5.31
N ILE A 66 2.18 -6.75 4.42
CA ILE A 66 2.15 -7.76 3.37
C ILE A 66 3.51 -8.47 3.33
N GLU A 67 3.46 -9.80 3.33
CA GLU A 67 4.57 -10.64 2.93
C GLU A 67 4.51 -10.83 1.41
N THR A 68 5.65 -10.71 0.74
CA THR A 68 5.80 -11.03 -0.68
C THR A 68 6.94 -12.01 -0.83
N GLU A 69 6.63 -13.20 -1.31
CA GLU A 69 7.53 -14.33 -1.44
C GLU A 69 7.69 -14.70 -2.91
N GLN A 70 8.93 -14.66 -3.39
CA GLN A 70 9.29 -15.13 -4.73
C GLN A 70 9.86 -16.55 -4.61
N LEU A 71 9.12 -17.50 -5.16
CA LEU A 71 9.54 -18.88 -5.30
C LEU A 71 10.19 -19.09 -6.67
N LEU A 72 11.27 -19.85 -6.68
CA LEU A 72 11.92 -20.38 -7.86
C LEU A 72 11.87 -21.90 -7.79
N ASP A 73 11.18 -22.53 -8.73
CA ASP A 73 11.15 -23.99 -8.89
C ASP A 73 11.89 -24.38 -10.16
N THR A 74 12.85 -25.29 -10.01
CA THR A 74 13.63 -25.87 -11.11
C THR A 74 13.59 -27.39 -10.97
N LYS A 75 14.04 -28.11 -12.01
CA LYS A 75 14.13 -29.58 -11.94
C LYS A 75 14.95 -30.09 -10.74
N SER A 76 15.94 -29.32 -10.29
CA SER A 76 16.93 -29.77 -9.32
C SER A 76 16.87 -29.05 -7.97
N PHE A 77 16.24 -27.88 -7.92
CA PHE A 77 16.28 -26.99 -6.76
C PHE A 77 15.00 -26.20 -6.60
N LYS A 78 14.66 -25.91 -5.34
CA LYS A 78 13.61 -24.99 -4.93
C LYS A 78 14.21 -23.89 -4.09
N SER A 79 13.83 -22.65 -4.39
CA SER A 79 14.30 -21.47 -3.67
C SER A 79 13.12 -20.57 -3.28
N SER A 80 13.26 -19.87 -2.16
CA SER A 80 12.32 -18.86 -1.71
C SER A 80 13.05 -17.61 -1.24
N TYR A 81 12.58 -16.45 -1.69
CA TYR A 81 13.03 -15.14 -1.22
C TYR A 81 11.84 -14.33 -0.71
N LEU A 82 11.86 -14.03 0.60
CA LEU A 82 10.80 -13.33 1.29
C LEU A 82 11.16 -11.85 1.53
N GLN A 83 10.22 -10.96 1.26
CA GLN A 83 10.29 -9.55 1.63
C GLN A 83 8.99 -9.15 2.32
N VAL A 84 9.04 -8.10 3.14
CA VAL A 84 7.84 -7.57 3.79
C VAL A 84 7.67 -6.08 3.50
N ARG A 85 6.41 -5.63 3.48
CA ARG A 85 6.06 -4.21 3.39
C ARG A 85 4.93 -3.87 4.34
N GLY A 86 4.81 -2.60 4.71
CA GLY A 86 3.69 -2.14 5.53
C GLY A 86 3.71 -0.64 5.77
N SER A 87 2.70 -0.14 6.48
CA SER A 87 2.68 1.26 6.94
C SER A 87 3.86 1.56 7.88
N ILE A 88 4.25 2.83 8.01
CA ILE A 88 5.24 3.26 9.00
C ILE A 88 4.68 2.92 10.39
N PRO A 89 5.43 2.21 11.26
CA PRO A 89 4.91 1.61 12.49
C PRO A 89 4.84 2.64 13.63
N LEU A 90 4.29 3.81 13.34
CA LEU A 90 3.98 4.88 14.28
C LEU A 90 2.47 5.01 14.45
N LEU A 91 2.04 5.72 15.48
CA LEU A 91 0.65 6.15 15.62
C LEU A 91 0.43 7.39 14.75
N TRP A 92 -0.21 7.22 13.59
CA TRP A 92 -0.50 8.33 12.67
C TRP A 92 -1.70 8.04 11.78
N GLU A 93 -2.32 9.12 11.31
CA GLU A 93 -3.54 9.07 10.51
C GLU A 93 -3.49 10.05 9.33
N GLN A 94 -4.35 9.80 8.34
CA GLN A 94 -4.55 10.68 7.19
C GLN A 94 -6.02 10.59 6.74
N ILE A 95 -6.90 11.19 7.53
CA ILE A 95 -8.35 11.05 7.36
C ILE A 95 -8.87 11.96 6.25
N VAL A 96 -9.77 11.43 5.41
CA VAL A 96 -10.39 12.16 4.30
C VAL A 96 -11.22 13.37 4.76
N ASP A 97 -11.07 14.47 4.02
CA ASP A 97 -11.74 15.74 4.27
C ASP A 97 -12.19 16.46 2.97
N LEU A 98 -12.45 15.70 1.89
CA LEU A 98 -12.65 16.16 0.52
C LEU A 98 -11.43 16.83 -0.14
N SER A 99 -10.30 16.98 0.55
CA SER A 99 -9.07 17.41 -0.11
C SER A 99 -8.51 16.28 -0.99
N TYR A 100 -7.87 16.65 -2.10
CA TYR A 100 -7.18 15.67 -2.96
C TYR A 100 -6.09 14.90 -2.20
N LYS A 101 -5.31 15.59 -1.37
CA LYS A 101 -4.34 15.01 -0.42
C LYS A 101 -4.70 15.49 0.99
N PRO A 102 -5.38 14.67 1.81
CA PRO A 102 -5.68 15.02 3.19
C PRO A 102 -4.40 15.19 4.00
N ARG A 103 -4.44 16.04 5.03
CA ARG A 103 -3.28 16.30 5.89
C ARG A 103 -2.95 15.07 6.73
N LEU A 104 -1.66 14.79 6.83
CA LEU A 104 -1.13 13.75 7.71
C LEU A 104 -1.03 14.30 9.13
N ASN A 105 -1.42 13.47 10.10
CA ASN A 105 -1.30 13.79 11.52
C ASN A 105 -0.53 12.67 12.24
N VAL A 106 0.62 12.99 12.84
CA VAL A 106 1.35 12.08 13.72
C VAL A 106 0.77 12.25 15.12
N ILE A 107 0.31 11.16 15.71
CA ILE A 107 -0.35 11.17 17.02
C ILE A 107 0.75 11.08 18.08
N ASP A 108 0.90 12.13 18.87
CA ASP A 108 1.77 12.11 20.03
C ASP A 108 1.11 11.28 21.15
N HIS A 109 1.78 10.22 21.55
CA HIS A 109 1.26 9.27 22.53
C HIS A 109 2.43 8.67 23.31
N ALA A 110 2.24 8.51 24.62
CA ALA A 110 3.30 8.06 25.53
C ALA A 110 3.84 6.65 25.19
N GLU A 111 3.04 5.82 24.52
CA GLU A 111 3.43 4.46 24.14
C GLU A 111 4.04 4.33 22.73
N THR A 112 4.21 5.42 21.98
CA THR A 112 4.72 5.35 20.59
C THR A 112 6.03 4.57 20.49
N SER A 113 6.99 4.79 21.40
CA SER A 113 8.25 4.05 21.40
C SER A 113 8.04 2.55 21.63
N LYS A 114 7.13 2.19 22.55
CA LYS A 114 6.78 0.78 22.82
C LYS A 114 6.09 0.13 21.62
N VAL A 115 5.29 0.88 20.86
CA VAL A 115 4.66 0.39 19.62
C VAL A 115 5.71 0.01 18.59
N VAL A 116 6.71 0.87 18.38
CA VAL A 116 7.83 0.60 17.47
C VAL A 116 8.64 -0.60 17.94
N GLU A 117 8.95 -0.66 19.24
CA GLU A 117 9.67 -1.81 19.83
C GLU A 117 8.89 -3.12 19.67
N ARG A 118 7.60 -3.16 19.98
CA ARG A 118 6.73 -4.34 19.79
C ARG A 118 6.69 -4.78 18.34
N HIS A 119 6.53 -3.84 17.40
CA HIS A 119 6.49 -4.12 15.98
C HIS A 119 7.77 -4.83 15.51
N PHE A 120 8.93 -4.26 15.86
CA PHE A 120 10.20 -4.80 15.42
C PHE A 120 10.64 -6.05 16.18
N TYR A 121 10.23 -6.19 17.44
CA TYR A 121 10.40 -7.43 18.18
C TYR A 121 9.64 -8.58 17.51
N ASP A 122 8.36 -8.39 17.16
CA ASP A 122 7.56 -9.39 16.40
C ASP A 122 8.23 -9.77 15.07
N LEU A 123 8.72 -8.78 14.32
CA LEU A 123 9.42 -9.05 13.06
C LEU A 123 10.72 -9.84 13.27
N SER A 124 11.55 -9.44 14.25
CA SER A 124 12.81 -10.12 14.51
C SER A 124 12.64 -11.54 15.03
N GLN A 125 11.56 -11.82 15.78
CA GLN A 125 11.24 -13.20 16.19
C GLN A 125 10.84 -14.07 15.00
N ARG A 126 10.12 -13.51 14.02
CA ARG A 126 9.61 -14.28 12.86
C ARG A 126 10.63 -14.45 11.76
N TYR A 127 11.46 -13.43 11.50
CA TYR A 127 12.32 -13.40 10.33
C TYR A 127 13.81 -13.27 10.64
N GLY A 128 14.20 -12.96 11.89
CA GLY A 128 15.59 -12.70 12.25
C GLY A 128 15.99 -11.24 12.03
N GLU A 129 17.00 -11.01 11.18
CA GLU A 129 17.54 -9.68 10.94
C GLU A 129 16.61 -8.81 10.09
N ILE A 130 16.35 -7.58 10.51
CA ILE A 130 15.43 -6.69 9.80
C ILE A 130 16.16 -5.47 9.26
N LEU A 131 16.04 -5.24 7.97
CA LEU A 131 16.41 -3.96 7.35
C LEU A 131 15.14 -3.15 7.15
N ALA A 132 14.92 -2.13 7.95
CA ALA A 132 13.80 -1.20 7.83
C ALA A 132 14.13 -0.12 6.79
N LEU A 133 13.59 -0.28 5.59
CA LEU A 133 13.81 0.61 4.44
C LEU A 133 12.66 1.62 4.28
N ASP A 134 12.96 2.89 4.55
CA ASP A 134 12.02 4.00 4.46
C ASP A 134 12.18 4.78 3.15
N LEU A 135 11.18 4.69 2.27
CA LEU A 135 11.16 5.30 0.93
C LEU A 135 10.39 6.64 0.87
N THR A 136 10.13 7.26 2.03
CA THR A 136 9.39 8.53 2.13
C THR A 136 10.19 9.74 1.70
N ASP A 137 9.50 10.75 1.19
CA ASP A 137 10.12 12.01 0.77
C ASP A 137 10.65 12.80 1.97
N LYS A 138 11.73 13.58 1.75
CA LYS A 138 12.31 14.44 2.79
C LYS A 138 11.49 15.69 3.09
N LEU A 139 10.61 16.10 2.17
CA LEU A 139 9.89 17.37 2.22
C LEU A 139 8.41 17.18 2.52
N GLY A 140 7.78 18.24 3.05
CA GLY A 140 6.35 18.28 3.33
C GLY A 140 5.94 17.35 4.48
N ASP A 141 4.70 16.89 4.44
CA ASP A 141 4.13 16.04 5.48
C ASP A 141 4.78 14.65 5.57
N GLU A 142 5.28 14.12 4.45
CA GLU A 142 6.09 12.89 4.43
C GLU A 142 7.40 13.06 5.21
N GLY A 143 8.07 14.21 5.04
CA GLY A 143 9.29 14.54 5.78
C GLY A 143 9.10 14.60 7.30
N LYS A 144 7.94 15.09 7.76
CA LYS A 144 7.59 15.10 9.19
C LYS A 144 7.44 13.67 9.72
N LEU A 145 6.71 12.81 9.00
CA LEU A 145 6.53 11.42 9.39
C LEU A 145 7.86 10.64 9.37
N ARG A 146 8.69 10.88 8.36
CA ARG A 146 10.05 10.32 8.24
C ARG A 146 10.91 10.71 9.45
N SER A 147 10.91 12.00 9.80
CA SER A 147 11.70 12.51 10.92
C SER A 147 11.24 11.92 12.25
N ALA A 148 9.93 11.80 12.46
CA ALA A 148 9.37 11.14 13.64
C ALA A 148 9.79 9.65 13.69
N TYR A 149 9.75 8.96 12.55
CA TYR A 149 10.11 7.55 12.50
C TYR A 149 11.60 7.33 12.74
N ALA A 150 12.47 8.12 12.12
CA ALA A 150 13.90 8.09 12.35
C ALA A 150 14.25 8.37 13.83
N ALA A 151 13.55 9.30 14.47
CA ALA A 151 13.74 9.60 15.89
C ALA A 151 13.37 8.39 16.77
N GLU A 152 12.26 7.71 16.50
CA GLU A 152 11.88 6.51 17.25
C GLU A 152 12.83 5.33 16.99
N MET A 153 13.28 5.13 15.75
CA MET A 153 14.28 4.11 15.42
C MET A 153 15.63 4.35 16.09
N ALA A 154 16.03 5.61 16.27
CA ALA A 154 17.27 5.96 16.99
C ALA A 154 17.14 5.78 18.51
N LYS A 155 15.94 5.99 19.07
CA LYS A 155 15.65 5.75 20.49
C LYS A 155 15.54 4.27 20.81
N ALA A 156 14.87 3.51 19.95
CA ALA A 156 14.64 2.09 20.10
C ALA A 156 15.98 1.34 19.92
N LYS A 157 16.55 0.83 21.01
CA LYS A 157 17.77 0.01 20.96
C LYS A 157 17.45 -1.39 20.45
N LEU A 158 17.22 -1.52 19.14
CA LEU A 158 16.83 -2.76 18.49
C LEU A 158 18.08 -3.50 17.96
N PRO A 159 18.53 -4.60 18.62
CA PRO A 159 19.83 -5.22 18.31
C PRO A 159 19.92 -5.85 16.91
N ASN A 160 18.79 -6.23 16.31
CA ASN A 160 18.72 -6.92 15.02
C ASN A 160 18.01 -6.10 13.93
N VAL A 161 17.95 -4.77 14.11
CA VAL A 161 17.23 -3.90 13.18
C VAL A 161 18.10 -2.75 12.73
N ARG A 162 18.31 -2.64 11.42
CA ARG A 162 18.97 -1.50 10.78
C ARG A 162 17.94 -0.63 10.08
N TYR A 163 17.94 0.67 10.37
CA TYR A 163 17.10 1.65 9.68
C TYR A 163 17.88 2.33 8.55
N VAL A 164 17.31 2.33 7.35
CA VAL A 164 17.85 3.01 6.16
C VAL A 164 16.76 3.86 5.55
N SER A 165 17.10 5.11 5.21
CA SER A 165 16.12 6.06 4.68
C SER A 165 16.54 6.62 3.33
N CYS A 166 15.77 6.33 2.29
CA CYS A 166 16.05 6.68 0.91
C CYS A 166 14.99 7.66 0.39
N ASP A 167 15.44 8.82 -0.11
CA ASP A 167 14.57 9.78 -0.78
C ASP A 167 14.28 9.30 -2.21
N PHE A 168 13.25 8.46 -2.35
CA PHE A 168 12.97 7.74 -3.58
C PHE A 168 12.72 8.68 -4.77
N HIS A 169 12.02 9.80 -4.57
CA HIS A 169 11.80 10.76 -5.66
C HIS A 169 13.07 11.47 -6.09
N ARG A 170 13.98 11.78 -5.15
CA ARG A 170 15.27 12.35 -5.50
C ARG A 170 16.17 11.35 -6.24
N VAL A 171 16.14 10.09 -5.82
CA VAL A 171 17.00 9.03 -6.38
C VAL A 171 16.48 8.56 -7.73
N CYS A 172 15.20 8.21 -7.84
CA CYS A 172 14.63 7.59 -9.04
C CYS A 172 13.82 8.56 -9.93
N GLY A 173 13.47 9.75 -9.44
CA GLY A 173 12.62 10.70 -10.18
C GLY A 173 11.25 10.10 -10.51
N SER A 174 10.70 10.49 -11.67
CA SER A 174 9.44 9.96 -12.19
C SER A 174 9.62 8.68 -13.03
N SER A 175 10.82 8.40 -13.55
CA SER A 175 11.03 7.37 -14.58
C SER A 175 12.42 6.73 -14.63
N ASN A 176 13.36 7.05 -13.73
CA ASN A 176 14.74 6.55 -13.80
C ASN A 176 15.07 5.55 -12.68
N PHE A 177 14.63 4.31 -12.87
CA PHE A 177 14.80 3.23 -11.88
C PHE A 177 16.17 2.57 -11.92
N ASP A 178 17.01 2.89 -12.90
CA ASP A 178 18.40 2.43 -12.94
C ASP A 178 19.16 2.94 -11.70
N ASN A 179 18.75 4.09 -11.16
CA ASN A 179 19.29 4.65 -9.92
C ASN A 179 18.98 3.84 -8.66
N LEU A 180 18.10 2.81 -8.72
CA LEU A 180 17.93 1.87 -7.61
C LEU A 180 19.21 1.09 -7.30
N ILE A 181 20.16 1.04 -8.23
CA ILE A 181 21.49 0.49 -7.96
C ILE A 181 22.21 1.23 -6.83
N VAL A 182 21.97 2.54 -6.68
CA VAL A 182 22.56 3.35 -5.60
C VAL A 182 22.04 2.86 -4.26
N LEU A 183 20.72 2.67 -4.16
CA LEU A 183 20.10 2.12 -2.96
C LEU A 183 20.56 0.69 -2.69
N TYR A 184 20.60 -0.16 -3.72
CA TYR A 184 21.06 -1.53 -3.60
C TYR A 184 22.48 -1.61 -3.08
N ASN A 185 23.40 -0.78 -3.59
CA ASN A 185 24.78 -0.76 -3.14
C ASN A 185 24.92 -0.37 -1.66
N GLU A 186 24.03 0.48 -1.12
CA GLU A 186 24.02 0.86 0.31
C GLU A 186 23.59 -0.30 1.23
N ILE A 187 22.73 -1.20 0.73
CA ILE A 187 22.11 -2.27 1.52
C ILE A 187 22.53 -3.68 1.08
N LYS A 188 23.47 -3.78 0.14
CA LYS A 188 23.91 -5.03 -0.49
C LYS A 188 24.41 -6.03 0.55
N GLU A 189 25.23 -5.55 1.49
CA GLU A 189 25.77 -6.38 2.57
C GLU A 189 24.67 -6.96 3.45
N ASP A 190 23.60 -6.19 3.72
CA ASP A 190 22.45 -6.68 4.48
C ASP A 190 21.73 -7.80 3.69
N ILE A 191 21.49 -7.61 2.38
CA ILE A 191 20.83 -8.61 1.53
C ILE A 191 21.62 -9.92 1.48
N GLU A 192 22.94 -9.83 1.28
CA GLU A 192 23.82 -11.00 1.23
C GLU A 192 23.84 -11.74 2.57
N LYS A 193 23.84 -11.00 3.69
CA LYS A 193 23.78 -11.58 5.03
C LYS A 193 22.43 -12.24 5.33
N GLN A 194 21.34 -11.61 4.93
CA GLN A 194 19.98 -12.14 5.07
C GLN A 194 19.77 -13.40 4.23
N GLY A 195 20.34 -13.45 3.03
CA GLY A 195 20.29 -14.61 2.16
C GLY A 195 18.87 -14.94 1.66
N TYR A 196 18.69 -16.19 1.26
CA TYR A 196 17.43 -16.75 0.76
C TYR A 196 17.36 -18.22 1.17
N PHE A 197 16.18 -18.81 1.06
CA PHE A 197 16.00 -20.25 1.27
C PHE A 197 16.35 -21.02 0.00
N LEU A 198 17.11 -22.11 0.12
CA LEU A 198 17.45 -23.00 -0.98
C LEU A 198 17.39 -24.46 -0.52
N MET A 199 16.77 -25.31 -1.34
CA MET A 199 16.59 -26.73 -1.10
C MET A 199 16.86 -27.52 -2.38
N ASP A 200 17.47 -28.70 -2.24
CA ASP A 200 17.70 -29.64 -3.35
C ASP A 200 16.50 -30.60 -3.58
N ILE A 201 16.59 -31.46 -4.60
CA ILE A 201 15.54 -32.45 -4.89
C ILE A 201 15.34 -33.51 -3.79
N GLN A 202 16.36 -33.74 -2.97
CA GLN A 202 16.31 -34.70 -1.87
C GLN A 202 15.62 -34.11 -0.63
N GLY A 203 15.37 -32.80 -0.63
CA GLY A 203 14.75 -32.07 0.48
C GLY A 203 15.74 -31.56 1.52
N TYR A 204 17.05 -31.62 1.25
CA TYR A 204 18.04 -31.02 2.13
C TYR A 204 18.05 -29.51 1.94
N THR A 205 17.99 -28.80 3.08
CA THR A 205 18.09 -27.33 3.10
C THR A 205 19.56 -26.95 2.97
N LEU A 206 19.91 -26.29 1.86
CA LEU A 206 21.25 -25.82 1.56
C LEU A 206 21.50 -24.42 2.12
N GLU A 207 20.49 -23.56 2.06
CA GLU A 207 20.53 -22.20 2.60
C GLU A 207 19.20 -21.87 3.29
N SER A 208 19.25 -21.02 4.31
CA SER A 208 18.07 -20.51 4.98
C SER A 208 18.12 -18.99 5.04
N GLN A 209 16.99 -18.35 4.77
CA GLN A 209 16.88 -16.90 4.91
C GLN A 209 16.90 -16.52 6.40
N ARG A 210 17.82 -15.64 6.79
CA ARG A 210 18.09 -15.22 8.19
C ARG A 210 17.58 -13.82 8.52
N GLY A 211 16.92 -13.17 7.57
CA GLY A 211 16.40 -11.83 7.73
C GLY A 211 15.56 -11.37 6.54
N VAL A 212 14.91 -10.22 6.67
CA VAL A 212 14.06 -9.64 5.63
C VAL A 212 14.28 -8.14 5.49
N ILE A 213 14.03 -7.65 4.28
CA ILE A 213 13.86 -6.22 4.03
C ILE A 213 12.39 -5.87 4.28
N ARG A 214 12.19 -4.90 5.17
CA ARG A 214 10.90 -4.29 5.46
C ARG A 214 10.82 -2.92 4.81
N SER A 215 10.14 -2.84 3.67
CA SER A 215 9.96 -1.57 2.96
C SER A 215 8.70 -0.82 3.41
N ASN A 216 8.78 0.51 3.51
CA ASN A 216 7.62 1.36 3.72
C ASN A 216 7.64 2.61 2.82
N CYS A 217 6.45 3.11 2.55
CA CYS A 217 6.18 4.39 1.90
C CYS A 217 4.87 4.95 2.49
N ILE A 218 4.59 6.25 2.33
CA ILE A 218 3.28 6.79 2.70
C ILE A 218 2.18 6.10 1.87
N ASP A 219 2.40 5.92 0.58
CA ASP A 219 1.48 5.25 -0.34
C ASP A 219 2.17 4.00 -0.86
N CYS A 220 1.78 2.90 -0.21
CA CYS A 220 2.50 1.65 -0.09
C CYS A 220 2.24 0.69 -1.26
N LEU A 221 2.26 1.22 -2.48
CA LEU A 221 2.24 0.33 -3.63
C LEU A 221 3.28 0.69 -4.68
N ASP A 222 3.27 1.87 -5.26
CA ASP A 222 4.07 2.08 -6.47
C ASP A 222 5.60 2.07 -6.17
N ARG A 223 6.05 2.81 -5.14
CA ARG A 223 7.49 2.88 -4.77
C ARG A 223 7.98 1.57 -4.15
N THR A 224 7.17 0.97 -3.28
CA THR A 224 7.50 -0.29 -2.59
C THR A 224 7.49 -1.46 -3.56
N ASN A 225 6.54 -1.52 -4.50
CA ASN A 225 6.47 -2.61 -5.48
C ASN A 225 7.68 -2.59 -6.42
N VAL A 226 8.03 -1.42 -6.94
CA VAL A 226 9.21 -1.26 -7.80
C VAL A 226 10.50 -1.64 -7.04
N THR A 227 10.63 -1.20 -5.78
CA THR A 227 11.80 -1.55 -4.96
C THR A 227 11.85 -3.06 -4.67
N GLN A 228 10.74 -3.66 -4.23
CA GLN A 228 10.68 -5.10 -3.95
C GLN A 228 10.96 -5.94 -5.20
N SER A 229 10.42 -5.55 -6.36
CA SER A 229 10.68 -6.21 -7.65
C SER A 229 12.15 -6.15 -8.04
N TYR A 230 12.80 -5.00 -7.83
CA TYR A 230 14.23 -4.83 -8.07
C TYR A 230 15.07 -5.72 -7.15
N LEU A 231 14.78 -5.72 -5.84
CA LEU A 231 15.51 -6.52 -4.86
C LEU A 231 15.33 -8.02 -5.11
N ALA A 232 14.12 -8.46 -5.43
CA ALA A 232 13.85 -9.85 -5.77
C ALA A 232 14.55 -10.28 -7.05
N ARG A 233 14.72 -9.37 -8.02
CA ARG A 233 15.51 -9.61 -9.23
C ARG A 233 16.99 -9.82 -8.90
N MET A 234 17.55 -8.98 -8.03
CA MET A 234 18.94 -9.15 -7.57
C MET A 234 19.13 -10.48 -6.86
N SER A 235 18.20 -10.86 -5.98
CA SER A 235 18.22 -12.17 -5.32
C SER A 235 18.09 -13.31 -6.33
N LEU A 236 17.22 -13.18 -7.33
CA LEU A 236 17.03 -14.18 -8.38
C LEU A 236 18.32 -14.43 -9.18
N ASP A 237 19.00 -13.35 -9.58
CA ASP A 237 20.28 -13.48 -10.30
C ASP A 237 21.33 -14.21 -9.44
N VAL A 238 21.36 -13.97 -8.12
CA VAL A 238 22.25 -14.70 -7.20
C VAL A 238 21.85 -16.18 -7.07
N GLN A 239 20.55 -16.47 -6.95
CA GLN A 239 20.01 -17.83 -6.87
C GLN A 239 20.35 -18.63 -8.14
N LEU A 240 20.16 -18.06 -9.32
CA LEU A 240 20.43 -18.70 -10.60
C LEU A 240 21.93 -18.96 -10.82
N ARG A 241 22.81 -18.08 -10.30
CA ARG A 241 24.25 -18.34 -10.29
C ARG A 241 24.63 -19.45 -9.32
N ARG A 242 23.97 -19.53 -8.16
CA ARG A 242 24.24 -20.58 -7.16
C ARG A 242 23.91 -21.98 -7.65
N ILE A 243 22.97 -22.12 -8.58
CA ILE A 243 22.56 -23.40 -9.18
C ILE A 243 23.11 -23.60 -10.60
N ASP A 244 24.15 -22.84 -10.97
CA ASP A 244 24.90 -22.95 -12.23
C ASP A 244 24.04 -22.76 -13.51
N ILE A 245 22.89 -22.07 -13.42
CA ILE A 245 22.11 -21.66 -14.61
C ILE A 245 22.69 -20.38 -15.21
N PHE A 246 23.15 -19.46 -14.35
CA PHE A 246 23.77 -18.19 -14.75
C PHE A 246 25.27 -18.17 -14.47
N SER A 247 26.03 -17.59 -15.40
CA SER A 247 27.40 -17.12 -15.25
C SER A 247 27.45 -15.81 -14.44
N ALA A 248 28.66 -15.36 -14.05
CA ALA A 248 28.85 -14.15 -13.26
C ALA A 248 28.25 -12.89 -13.91
N GLU A 249 28.32 -12.80 -15.24
CA GLU A 249 27.88 -11.64 -16.03
C GLU A 249 26.40 -11.67 -16.42
N ASP A 250 25.72 -12.80 -16.23
CA ASP A 250 24.31 -12.93 -16.61
C ASP A 250 23.39 -12.18 -15.65
N SER A 251 22.26 -11.72 -16.19
CA SER A 251 21.13 -11.21 -15.41
C SER A 251 19.85 -11.51 -16.15
N ILE A 252 18.76 -11.78 -15.44
CA ILE A 252 17.46 -11.94 -16.07
C ILE A 252 17.05 -10.69 -16.86
N ALA A 253 17.55 -9.50 -16.48
CA ALA A 253 17.25 -8.25 -17.17
C ALA A 253 17.74 -8.20 -18.63
N THR A 254 18.69 -9.05 -19.02
CA THR A 254 19.20 -9.11 -20.40
C THR A 254 18.42 -10.11 -21.27
N LEU A 255 17.49 -10.88 -20.69
CA LEU A 255 16.80 -12.00 -21.33
C LEU A 255 15.46 -11.64 -21.98
N GLY A 256 15.36 -10.43 -22.56
CA GLY A 256 14.24 -9.99 -23.42
C GLY A 256 12.85 -10.46 -22.98
N GLU A 257 12.28 -11.43 -23.69
CA GLU A 257 10.94 -11.99 -23.44
C GLU A 257 10.78 -12.59 -22.03
N GLU A 258 11.79 -13.29 -21.53
CA GLU A 258 11.74 -13.88 -20.19
C GLU A 258 11.72 -12.80 -19.11
N TYR A 259 12.42 -11.68 -19.35
CA TYR A 259 12.31 -10.51 -18.47
C TYR A 259 10.93 -9.85 -18.53
N ASP A 260 10.28 -9.84 -19.70
CA ASP A 260 8.92 -9.31 -19.83
C ASP A 260 7.90 -10.15 -19.04
N LYS A 261 8.05 -11.48 -19.03
CA LYS A 261 7.25 -12.37 -18.16
C LYS A 261 7.49 -12.06 -16.69
N TYR A 262 8.74 -11.93 -16.27
CA TYR A 262 9.08 -11.55 -14.89
C TYR A 262 8.44 -10.21 -14.48
N LYS A 263 8.55 -9.18 -15.32
CA LYS A 263 7.94 -7.88 -15.06
C LYS A 263 6.42 -7.99 -14.96
N LEU A 264 5.78 -8.80 -15.81
CA LEU A 264 4.34 -8.99 -15.80
C LEU A 264 3.85 -9.58 -14.47
N LEU A 265 4.58 -10.52 -13.87
CA LEU A 265 4.27 -11.06 -12.53
C LEU A 265 4.17 -9.94 -11.48
N TRP A 266 5.15 -9.04 -11.44
CA TRP A 266 5.20 -7.92 -10.50
C TRP A 266 4.19 -6.81 -10.80
N VAL A 267 3.82 -6.61 -12.07
CA VAL A 267 2.73 -5.71 -12.46
C VAL A 267 1.40 -6.24 -11.93
N ASN A 268 1.09 -7.51 -12.21
CA ASN A 268 -0.17 -8.13 -11.81
C ASN A 268 -0.30 -8.20 -10.28
N GLN A 269 0.77 -8.61 -9.60
CA GLN A 269 0.81 -8.61 -8.14
C GLN A 269 0.59 -7.21 -7.56
N GLY A 270 1.23 -6.19 -8.14
CA GLY A 270 1.01 -4.80 -7.75
C GLY A 270 -0.45 -4.41 -7.89
N ASP A 271 -1.06 -4.69 -9.05
CA ASP A 271 -2.46 -4.36 -9.34
C ASP A 271 -3.44 -5.04 -8.37
N GLU A 272 -3.26 -6.34 -8.09
CA GLU A 272 -4.12 -7.09 -7.16
C GLU A 272 -4.05 -6.52 -5.74
N ILE A 273 -2.84 -6.25 -5.23
CA ILE A 273 -2.71 -5.62 -3.92
C ILE A 273 -3.29 -4.19 -3.92
N SER A 274 -3.16 -3.45 -5.02
CA SER A 274 -3.79 -2.14 -5.16
C SER A 274 -5.30 -2.19 -5.02
N LEU A 275 -5.93 -3.15 -5.69
CA LEU A 275 -7.38 -3.33 -5.66
C LEU A 275 -7.85 -3.63 -4.24
N GLU A 276 -7.11 -4.45 -3.50
CA GLU A 276 -7.40 -4.75 -2.09
C GLU A 276 -7.25 -3.53 -1.17
N TYR A 277 -6.28 -2.65 -1.44
CA TYR A 277 -5.99 -1.52 -0.56
C TYR A 277 -6.77 -0.25 -0.89
N THR A 278 -6.87 0.11 -2.17
CA THR A 278 -7.49 1.36 -2.66
C THR A 278 -8.73 1.15 -3.52
N GLY A 279 -9.05 -0.10 -3.89
CA GLY A 279 -10.20 -0.40 -4.76
C GLY A 279 -9.97 -0.06 -6.24
N THR A 280 -8.73 0.19 -6.64
CA THR A 280 -8.34 0.53 -8.02
C THR A 280 -7.01 -0.12 -8.34
N HIS A 281 -6.68 -0.31 -9.61
CA HIS A 281 -5.35 -0.74 -10.07
C HIS A 281 -4.22 0.17 -9.57
N ALA A 282 -2.98 -0.34 -9.61
CA ALA A 282 -1.79 0.40 -9.21
C ALA A 282 -1.62 1.65 -10.09
N LEU A 283 -1.11 2.73 -9.52
CA LEU A 283 -0.69 3.85 -10.37
C LEU A 283 0.69 3.51 -10.91
N LYS A 284 1.05 4.10 -12.05
CA LYS A 284 2.36 3.89 -12.65
C LYS A 284 2.63 2.42 -13.02
N ARG A 285 1.59 1.64 -13.39
CA ARG A 285 1.74 0.26 -13.89
C ARG A 285 2.81 0.13 -14.99
N ASP A 286 2.91 1.16 -15.84
CA ASP A 286 3.83 1.19 -16.97
C ASP A 286 5.29 1.32 -16.55
N LEU A 287 5.56 1.86 -15.35
CA LEU A 287 6.91 1.87 -14.81
C LEU A 287 7.42 0.45 -14.55
N VAL A 288 6.60 -0.40 -13.94
CA VAL A 288 7.00 -1.79 -13.67
C VAL A 288 7.09 -2.57 -14.99
N ARG A 289 6.16 -2.32 -15.92
CA ARG A 289 6.09 -3.04 -17.20
C ARG A 289 7.19 -2.65 -18.21
N HIS A 290 7.46 -1.36 -18.37
CA HIS A 290 8.32 -0.83 -19.43
C HIS A 290 9.51 -0.03 -18.91
N GLY A 291 9.65 0.16 -17.59
CA GLY A 291 10.66 1.04 -17.00
C GLY A 291 10.38 2.54 -17.20
N LYS A 292 9.38 2.91 -18.01
CA LYS A 292 9.01 4.29 -18.36
C LYS A 292 7.50 4.43 -18.46
N GLN A 293 6.99 5.63 -18.19
CA GLN A 293 5.55 5.92 -18.23
C GLN A 293 5.10 6.20 -19.67
N THR A 294 4.05 5.53 -20.15
CA THR A 294 3.49 5.76 -21.50
C THR A 294 2.32 6.76 -21.47
N LEU A 295 2.00 7.35 -22.63
CA LEU A 295 0.90 8.33 -22.75
C LEU A 295 -0.48 7.70 -22.50
N GLY A 296 -0.69 6.45 -22.93
CA GLY A 296 -1.88 5.67 -22.59
C GLY A 296 -1.95 5.32 -21.09
N GLY A 297 -0.80 5.00 -20.49
CA GLY A 297 -0.65 4.79 -19.05
C GLY A 297 -1.04 6.00 -18.22
N LEU A 298 -0.64 7.20 -18.63
CA LEU A 298 -0.98 8.46 -17.96
C LEU A 298 -2.51 8.69 -17.89
N ILE A 299 -3.24 8.35 -18.96
CA ILE A 299 -4.71 8.47 -18.98
C ILE A 299 -5.34 7.46 -18.02
N SER A 300 -4.88 6.20 -18.04
CA SER A 300 -5.35 5.15 -17.14
C SER A 300 -5.06 5.49 -15.67
N ASP A 301 -3.88 6.04 -15.40
CA ASP A 301 -3.48 6.56 -14.09
C ASP A 301 -4.40 7.70 -13.64
N GLY A 302 -4.76 8.62 -14.54
CA GLY A 302 -5.69 9.72 -14.28
C GLY A 302 -7.09 9.22 -13.90
N LEU A 303 -7.64 8.28 -14.65
CA LEU A 303 -8.94 7.66 -14.33
C LEU A 303 -8.91 6.91 -12.99
N SER A 304 -7.81 6.19 -12.72
CA SER A 304 -7.60 5.51 -11.45
C SER A 304 -7.50 6.50 -10.28
N ALA A 305 -6.84 7.64 -10.46
CA ALA A 305 -6.75 8.70 -9.45
C ALA A 305 -8.12 9.31 -9.12
N ILE A 306 -8.97 9.55 -10.12
CA ILE A 306 -10.35 10.03 -9.92
C ILE A 306 -11.18 8.98 -9.17
N SER A 307 -11.10 7.71 -9.58
CA SER A 307 -11.80 6.62 -8.91
C SER A 307 -11.34 6.46 -7.46
N ARG A 308 -10.03 6.53 -7.19
CA ARG A 308 -9.46 6.53 -5.83
C ARG A 308 -10.01 7.69 -5.00
N TYR A 309 -10.04 8.90 -5.56
CA TYR A 309 -10.57 10.07 -4.85
C TYR A 309 -12.04 9.85 -4.44
N TYR A 310 -12.87 9.36 -5.36
CA TYR A 310 -14.28 9.09 -5.09
C TYR A 310 -14.45 7.97 -4.03
N ARG A 311 -13.74 6.85 -4.20
CA ARG A 311 -13.81 5.71 -3.27
C ARG A 311 -13.37 6.08 -1.86
N ASN A 312 -12.20 6.70 -1.73
CA ASN A 312 -11.64 7.13 -0.44
C ASN A 312 -12.63 8.04 0.32
N ASN A 313 -13.27 8.99 -0.38
CA ASN A 313 -14.17 9.94 0.25
C ASN A 313 -15.56 9.36 0.53
N PHE A 314 -16.10 8.49 -0.33
CA PHE A 314 -17.54 8.18 -0.29
C PHE A 314 -17.89 6.70 -0.09
N GLN A 315 -16.96 5.76 -0.31
CA GLN A 315 -17.24 4.32 -0.22
C GLN A 315 -16.41 3.62 0.85
N ASP A 316 -15.21 4.11 1.12
CA ASP A 316 -14.24 3.41 1.97
C ASP A 316 -14.65 3.26 3.44
N GLY A 317 -15.53 4.14 3.96
CA GLY A 317 -16.10 3.97 5.31
C GLY A 317 -16.97 2.71 5.43
N VAL A 318 -17.90 2.53 4.50
CA VAL A 318 -18.76 1.32 4.44
C VAL A 318 -17.92 0.08 4.13
N ARG A 319 -16.90 0.20 3.26
CA ARG A 319 -15.96 -0.88 2.97
C ARG A 319 -15.17 -1.29 4.21
N GLN A 320 -14.73 -0.34 5.02
CA GLN A 320 -14.04 -0.61 6.27
C GLN A 320 -14.93 -1.36 7.26
N ASP A 321 -16.20 -0.96 7.41
CA ASP A 321 -17.16 -1.68 8.26
C ASP A 321 -17.36 -3.13 7.77
N ALA A 322 -17.46 -3.35 6.45
CA ALA A 322 -17.54 -4.70 5.89
C ALA A 322 -16.28 -5.53 6.17
N ILE A 323 -15.09 -4.92 6.08
CA ILE A 323 -13.81 -5.57 6.42
C ILE A 323 -13.81 -5.98 7.90
N ASP A 324 -14.18 -5.10 8.81
CA ASP A 324 -14.18 -5.38 10.26
C ASP A 324 -15.20 -6.47 10.65
N LEU A 325 -16.33 -6.57 9.94
CA LEU A 325 -17.30 -7.67 10.11
C LEU A 325 -16.75 -9.00 9.60
N ILE A 326 -16.25 -9.05 8.37
CA ILE A 326 -15.80 -10.30 7.72
C ILE A 326 -14.54 -10.84 8.40
N SER A 327 -13.64 -9.96 8.84
CA SER A 327 -12.42 -10.33 9.57
C SER A 327 -12.65 -10.70 11.03
N GLY A 328 -13.85 -10.48 11.57
CA GLY A 328 -14.18 -10.77 12.97
C GLY A 328 -13.63 -9.76 13.97
N HIS A 329 -13.15 -8.60 13.53
CA HIS A 329 -12.76 -7.49 14.42
C HIS A 329 -13.96 -6.87 15.14
N TYR A 330 -15.16 -6.99 14.56
CA TYR A 330 -16.41 -6.63 15.22
C TYR A 330 -17.30 -7.86 15.41
N SER A 331 -17.63 -8.18 16.66
CA SER A 331 -18.56 -9.26 17.00
C SER A 331 -19.98 -8.72 17.17
N VAL A 332 -20.89 -9.23 16.35
CA VAL A 332 -22.31 -8.83 16.38
C VAL A 332 -23.00 -9.47 17.58
N SER A 333 -23.46 -8.65 18.52
CA SER A 333 -24.26 -9.11 19.67
C SER A 333 -25.73 -8.79 19.43
N ARG A 334 -26.62 -9.79 19.59
CA ARG A 334 -28.08 -9.61 19.52
C ARG A 334 -28.63 -8.73 20.66
N ASN A 335 -27.87 -8.60 21.74
CA ASN A 335 -28.29 -7.88 22.95
C ASN A 335 -27.87 -6.40 22.94
N LYS A 336 -27.12 -5.95 21.92
CA LYS A 336 -26.69 -4.56 21.77
C LYS A 336 -27.43 -3.91 20.61
N PRO A 337 -27.79 -2.62 20.71
CA PRO A 337 -28.34 -1.88 19.57
C PRO A 337 -27.34 -1.90 18.41
N SER A 338 -27.87 -1.90 17.19
CA SER A 338 -27.02 -1.87 16.00
C SER A 338 -26.20 -0.57 15.99
N PRO A 339 -24.87 -0.62 15.77
CA PRO A 339 -24.06 0.58 15.57
C PRO A 339 -24.45 1.34 14.29
N PHE A 340 -25.31 0.76 13.45
CA PHE A 340 -25.87 1.40 12.27
C PHE A 340 -27.22 2.08 12.53
N GLN A 341 -27.70 2.14 13.78
CA GLN A 341 -28.93 2.88 14.12
C GLN A 341 -28.83 4.33 13.64
N LEU A 342 -29.77 4.71 12.80
CA LEU A 342 -29.80 5.99 12.12
C LEU A 342 -30.31 7.04 13.10
N ASN A 343 -29.45 7.92 13.60
CA ASN A 343 -29.94 9.20 14.10
C ASN A 343 -30.56 9.93 12.90
N ALA A 344 -31.76 10.51 13.06
CA ALA A 344 -32.55 11.09 11.97
C ALA A 344 -31.80 12.17 11.14
N PHE A 345 -30.69 12.70 11.65
CA PHE A 345 -29.83 13.69 10.99
C PHE A 345 -28.59 13.10 10.28
N GLU A 346 -28.27 11.81 10.43
CA GLU A 346 -27.01 11.23 9.95
C GLU A 346 -27.13 10.49 8.59
N THR A 347 -28.26 10.60 7.89
CA THR A 347 -28.57 9.67 6.77
C THR A 347 -29.03 10.30 5.46
N ARG A 348 -28.58 11.50 5.14
CA ARG A 348 -28.34 11.83 3.74
C ARG A 348 -26.98 12.47 3.72
N SER A 349 -26.00 11.83 3.08
CA SER A 349 -24.80 12.54 2.63
C SER A 349 -25.33 13.85 2.06
N TYR A 350 -25.00 14.99 2.66
CA TYR A 350 -25.40 16.29 2.11
C TYR A 350 -24.79 16.50 0.72
N LEU A 351 -23.99 15.54 0.22
CA LEU A 351 -23.31 15.51 -1.05
C LEU A 351 -24.21 15.66 -2.28
N PRO A 352 -25.37 14.98 -2.47
CA PRO A 352 -26.21 15.25 -3.63
C PRO A 352 -26.80 16.67 -3.59
N VAL A 353 -27.16 17.16 -2.39
CA VAL A 353 -27.68 18.53 -2.20
C VAL A 353 -26.59 19.56 -2.46
N ALA A 354 -25.41 19.38 -1.88
CA ALA A 354 -24.24 20.23 -2.07
C ALA A 354 -23.76 20.21 -3.52
N SER A 355 -23.69 19.03 -4.16
CA SER A 355 -23.35 18.89 -5.58
C SER A 355 -24.38 19.59 -6.46
N ALA A 356 -25.68 19.44 -6.19
CA ALA A 356 -26.73 20.11 -6.93
C ALA A 356 -26.65 21.64 -6.77
N LEU A 357 -26.36 22.14 -5.56
CA LEU A 357 -26.18 23.58 -5.31
C LEU A 357 -24.95 24.14 -6.02
N VAL A 358 -23.83 23.40 -6.04
CA VAL A 358 -22.61 23.83 -6.74
C VAL A 358 -22.79 23.79 -8.25
N ILE A 359 -23.37 22.71 -8.81
CA ILE A 359 -23.64 22.59 -10.25
C ILE A 359 -24.68 23.64 -10.68
N GLY A 360 -25.75 23.80 -9.91
CA GLY A 360 -26.76 24.83 -10.13
C GLY A 360 -26.16 26.24 -10.09
N GLY A 361 -25.31 26.52 -9.11
CA GLY A 361 -24.61 27.79 -8.98
C GLY A 361 -23.65 28.07 -10.15
N LEU A 362 -22.85 27.09 -10.57
CA LEU A 362 -21.94 27.20 -11.71
C LEU A 362 -22.68 27.37 -13.05
N THR A 363 -23.77 26.61 -13.24
CA THR A 363 -24.59 26.71 -14.47
C THR A 363 -25.30 28.06 -14.54
N LEU A 364 -25.90 28.53 -13.45
CA LEU A 364 -26.51 29.86 -13.38
C LEU A 364 -25.47 30.96 -13.61
N THR A 365 -24.29 30.85 -13.00
CA THR A 365 -23.18 31.79 -13.21
C THR A 365 -22.74 31.80 -14.67
N SER A 366 -22.58 30.64 -15.31
CA SER A 366 -22.16 30.56 -16.72
C SER A 366 -23.21 31.11 -17.68
N LEU A 367 -24.50 30.84 -17.42
CA LEU A 367 -25.61 31.35 -18.23
C LEU A 367 -25.74 32.87 -18.09
N SER A 368 -25.61 33.40 -16.88
CA SER A 368 -25.65 34.83 -16.64
C SER A 368 -24.42 35.54 -17.21
N LEU A 369 -23.22 34.92 -17.12
CA LEU A 369 -21.98 35.45 -17.68
C LEU A 369 -22.05 35.60 -19.20
N ASN A 370 -22.62 34.62 -19.89
CA ASN A 370 -22.80 34.62 -21.35
C ASN A 370 -23.77 35.71 -21.83
N GLN A 371 -24.55 36.33 -20.94
CA GLN A 371 -25.50 37.39 -21.27
C GLN A 371 -25.05 38.79 -20.78
N VAL A 372 -23.89 38.89 -20.11
CA VAL A 372 -23.36 40.14 -19.50
C VAL A 372 -23.31 41.33 -20.46
N GLY A 373 -23.05 41.09 -21.76
CA GLY A 373 -23.02 42.16 -22.77
C GLY A 373 -24.37 42.81 -23.07
N ARG A 374 -25.48 42.29 -22.54
CA ARG A 374 -26.85 42.78 -22.85
C ARG A 374 -27.47 43.65 -21.77
N ASN A 375 -27.11 43.48 -20.49
CA ASN A 375 -27.73 44.22 -19.39
C ASN A 375 -26.86 44.23 -18.10
N ALA A 376 -26.70 45.39 -17.47
CA ALA A 376 -25.95 45.54 -16.22
C ALA A 376 -26.51 44.69 -15.06
N GLN A 377 -27.82 44.43 -15.06
CA GLN A 377 -28.47 43.58 -14.06
C GLN A 377 -28.02 42.10 -14.14
N GLN A 378 -27.62 41.63 -15.32
CA GLN A 378 -27.13 40.26 -15.51
C GLN A 378 -25.68 40.11 -15.06
N PHE A 379 -24.89 41.19 -15.11
CA PHE A 379 -23.57 41.23 -14.48
C PHE A 379 -23.69 41.09 -12.96
N VAL A 380 -24.57 41.87 -12.32
CA VAL A 380 -24.82 41.78 -10.86
C VAL A 380 -25.30 40.38 -10.46
N SER A 381 -26.24 39.81 -11.22
CA SER A 381 -26.71 38.42 -11.00
C SER A 381 -25.57 37.40 -11.09
N SER A 382 -24.67 37.54 -12.07
CA SER A 382 -23.50 36.66 -12.21
C SER A 382 -22.57 36.74 -11.00
N VAL A 383 -22.31 37.94 -10.49
CA VAL A 383 -21.48 38.14 -9.30
C VAL A 383 -22.13 37.53 -8.06
N VAL A 384 -23.45 37.68 -7.90
CA VAL A 384 -24.20 37.09 -6.79
C VAL A 384 -24.17 35.56 -6.86
N TRP A 385 -24.47 34.95 -8.01
CA TRP A 385 -24.41 33.49 -8.17
C TRP A 385 -23.00 32.95 -7.98
N ALA A 386 -21.97 33.63 -8.49
CA ALA A 386 -20.58 33.27 -8.26
C ALA A 386 -20.25 33.34 -6.76
N GLY A 387 -20.68 34.39 -6.06
CA GLY A 387 -20.49 34.57 -4.62
C GLY A 387 -21.18 33.50 -3.78
N VAL A 388 -22.44 33.19 -4.08
CA VAL A 388 -23.20 32.11 -3.42
C VAL A 388 -22.53 30.76 -3.67
N THR A 389 -22.14 30.47 -4.92
CA THR A 389 -21.46 29.21 -5.27
C THR A 389 -20.13 29.10 -4.54
N ALA A 390 -19.34 30.17 -4.48
CA ALA A 390 -18.08 30.23 -3.75
C ALA A 390 -18.30 30.03 -2.24
N GLY A 391 -19.33 30.65 -1.66
CA GLY A 391 -19.70 30.48 -0.26
C GLY A 391 -20.12 29.04 0.07
N VAL A 392 -20.93 28.41 -0.78
CA VAL A 392 -21.32 27.00 -0.64
C VAL A 392 -20.09 26.09 -0.76
N MET A 393 -19.22 26.30 -1.75
CA MET A 393 -17.98 25.53 -1.90
C MET A 393 -17.07 25.69 -0.68
N ALA A 394 -16.94 26.89 -0.13
CA ALA A 394 -16.16 27.15 1.08
C ALA A 394 -16.74 26.42 2.30
N LEU A 395 -18.07 26.44 2.47
CA LEU A 395 -18.76 25.74 3.55
C LEU A 395 -18.60 24.22 3.45
N VAL A 396 -18.75 23.66 2.24
CA VAL A 396 -18.56 22.22 1.97
C VAL A 396 -17.12 21.82 2.26
N LYS A 397 -16.14 22.61 1.81
CA LYS A 397 -14.72 22.35 2.06
C LYS A 397 -14.38 22.44 3.55
N ALA A 398 -14.90 23.43 4.27
CA ALA A 398 -14.68 23.58 5.71
C ALA A 398 -15.26 22.41 6.52
N ASN A 399 -16.37 21.83 6.07
CA ASN A 399 -17.03 20.70 6.72
C ASN A 399 -16.75 19.36 6.02
N GLY A 400 -15.71 19.27 5.18
CA GLY A 400 -15.52 18.15 4.25
C GLY A 400 -15.55 16.78 4.91
N ARG A 401 -14.98 16.65 6.12
CA ARG A 401 -15.01 15.39 6.89
C ARG A 401 -16.42 14.88 7.20
N GLN A 402 -17.45 15.74 7.28
CA GLN A 402 -18.84 15.34 7.53
C GLN A 402 -19.51 14.80 6.26
N PHE A 403 -19.03 15.20 5.09
CA PHE A 403 -19.50 14.72 3.79
C PHE A 403 -18.83 13.40 3.37
N CYS A 404 -17.67 13.08 3.95
CA CYS A 404 -16.99 11.83 3.72
C CYS A 404 -17.67 10.66 4.46
N SER A 405 -17.68 9.49 3.81
CA SER A 405 -18.14 8.23 4.37
C SER A 405 -17.18 7.77 5.46
N ARG A 406 -17.68 7.68 6.70
CA ARG A 406 -16.92 7.25 7.87
C ARG A 406 -17.32 5.83 8.31
N PRO A 407 -16.37 4.99 8.72
CA PRO A 407 -16.67 3.72 9.34
C PRO A 407 -17.40 3.95 10.68
N ARG A 408 -18.30 3.02 11.01
CA ARG A 408 -19.08 3.01 12.26
C ARG A 408 -18.61 1.95 13.25
N LEU A 409 -17.87 0.94 12.76
CA LEU A 409 -17.41 -0.19 13.57
C LEU A 409 -15.98 -0.03 14.08
N CYS A 410 -15.20 0.88 13.50
CA CYS A 410 -13.78 1.03 13.80
C CYS A 410 -13.49 2.36 14.53
N GLY A 411 -12.63 2.26 15.55
CA GLY A 411 -11.94 3.42 16.15
C GLY A 411 -10.65 3.74 15.38
N LEU A 412 -10.19 4.99 15.46
CA LEU A 412 -9.04 5.49 14.70
C LEU A 412 -7.67 5.00 15.23
N ILE A 413 -7.60 4.46 16.45
CA ILE A 413 -6.35 3.99 17.10
C ILE A 413 -6.43 2.49 17.35
#